data_AF-A0A0N0RHT6-F1
#
_entry.id   AF-A0A0N0RHT6-F1
#
_cell.length_a   1.000
_cell.length_b   1.000
_cell.length_c   1.000
_cell.angle_alpha   90.00
_cell.angle_beta   90.00
_cell.angle_gamma   90.00
#
_symmetry.space_group_name_H-M   'P 1'
#
loop_
_entity.id
_entity.type
_entity.pdbx_description
1 polymer ?
#
loop_
_entity_poly.entity_id
_entity_poly.type
_entity_poly.pdbx_seq_one_letter_code
_entity_poly.pdbx_strand_id
1 'polypeptide(L)'
;MRGLRRLLLPAAPGGLRHRLEDEQGNALVEFVVLAAALLIPTLYLVLTLGNVQAAAFAADTIARDAARIHATESDPDRAASRASRHMELVLEDHGLPPGDVVELSCSEDPCATAGGVVTAQVRIPVPVPGLGPILGETGPVAVGAAHAVPVDQFRADL
;
A
#
# COMPACT_ATOMS: atom_id res chain seq x y z
N MET A 1 -84.47 30.26 -35.82
CA MET A 1 -83.53 29.85 -36.88
C MET A 1 -82.10 30.12 -36.40
N ARG A 2 -81.22 29.11 -36.47
CA ARG A 2 -79.73 29.17 -36.41
C ARG A 2 -79.12 29.74 -35.12
N GLY A 3 -78.14 29.12 -34.47
CA GLY A 3 -77.35 27.94 -34.78
C GLY A 3 -76.18 27.84 -33.79
N LEU A 4 -75.90 26.60 -33.39
CA LEU A 4 -74.60 26.02 -33.03
C LEU A 4 -73.39 26.95 -32.81
N ARG A 5 -72.71 26.77 -31.66
CA ARG A 5 -71.39 26.10 -31.66
C ARG A 5 -70.95 25.71 -30.24
N ARG A 6 -70.97 24.40 -29.98
CA ARG A 6 -70.13 23.75 -28.98
C ARG A 6 -68.67 24.02 -29.33
N LEU A 7 -67.89 24.57 -28.40
CA LEU A 7 -66.45 24.32 -28.36
C LEU A 7 -66.22 23.25 -27.29
N LEU A 8 -65.95 22.03 -27.77
CA LEU A 8 -65.38 20.96 -26.96
C LEU A 8 -63.91 21.31 -26.67
N LEU A 9 -63.51 21.30 -25.40
CA LEU A 9 -62.11 21.08 -25.02
C LEU A 9 -61.80 19.58 -25.15
N PRO A 10 -60.64 19.18 -25.69
CA PRO A 10 -60.24 17.79 -25.71
C PRO A 10 -59.75 17.36 -24.32
N ALA A 11 -60.31 16.27 -23.81
CA ALA A 11 -59.76 15.52 -22.69
C ALA A 11 -58.71 14.52 -23.20
N ALA A 12 -57.53 14.49 -22.58
CA ALA A 12 -56.63 13.36 -22.67
C ALA A 12 -55.75 13.25 -21.40
N PRO A 13 -56.13 12.44 -20.39
CA PRO A 13 -55.20 12.00 -19.35
C PRO A 13 -54.73 10.59 -19.71
N GLY A 14 -53.74 10.48 -20.60
CA GLY A 14 -53.18 9.18 -21.03
C GLY A 14 -51.67 9.00 -20.81
N GLY A 15 -50.93 10.05 -20.48
CA GLY A 15 -49.45 10.05 -20.56
C GLY A 15 -48.68 9.91 -19.25
N LEU A 16 -49.34 9.78 -18.09
CA LEU A 16 -48.65 9.81 -16.80
C LEU A 16 -48.19 8.41 -16.33
N ARG A 17 -48.89 7.34 -16.72
CA ARG A 17 -48.56 5.97 -16.29
C ARG A 17 -47.25 5.46 -16.90
N HIS A 18 -47.00 5.76 -18.17
CA HIS A 18 -45.80 5.28 -18.86
C HIS A 18 -44.50 5.92 -18.34
N ARG A 19 -44.54 7.17 -17.83
CA ARG A 19 -43.36 7.83 -17.24
C ARG A 19 -42.98 7.29 -15.87
N LEU A 20 -43.96 6.86 -15.07
CA LEU A 20 -43.71 6.31 -13.73
C LEU A 20 -43.26 4.84 -13.77
N GLU A 21 -43.56 4.12 -14.85
CA GLU A 21 -43.06 2.76 -15.10
C GLU A 21 -41.62 2.75 -15.63
N ASP A 22 -41.21 3.78 -16.40
CA ASP A 22 -39.81 3.96 -16.84
C ASP A 22 -38.85 4.27 -15.67
N GLU A 23 -39.31 4.99 -14.63
CA GLU A 23 -38.47 5.36 -13.47
C GLU A 23 -38.12 4.16 -12.56
N GLN A 24 -38.94 3.11 -12.53
CA GLN A 24 -38.70 1.93 -11.68
C GLN A 24 -37.60 1.01 -12.21
N GLY A 25 -37.42 0.94 -13.54
CA GLY A 25 -36.28 0.24 -14.16
C GLY A 25 -34.95 0.98 -13.98
N ASN A 26 -35.00 2.30 -13.82
CA ASN A 26 -33.82 3.14 -13.58
C ASN A 26 -33.33 3.06 -12.13
N ALA A 27 -34.21 2.95 -11.13
CA ALA A 27 -33.82 3.01 -9.72
C ALA A 27 -32.88 1.87 -9.28
N LEU A 28 -33.12 0.64 -9.74
CA LEU A 28 -32.25 -0.50 -9.41
C LEU A 28 -30.90 -0.38 -10.12
N VAL A 29 -30.89 0.06 -11.37
CA VAL A 29 -29.65 0.27 -12.15
C VAL A 29 -28.85 1.43 -11.56
N GLU A 30 -29.49 2.55 -11.20
CA GLU A 30 -28.86 3.71 -10.56
C GLU A 30 -28.26 3.35 -9.21
N PHE A 31 -28.97 2.56 -8.39
CA PHE A 31 -28.41 2.05 -7.13
C PHE A 31 -27.17 1.18 -7.36
N VAL A 32 -27.23 0.24 -8.32
CA VAL A 32 -26.09 -0.62 -8.64
C VAL A 32 -24.91 0.21 -9.16
N VAL A 33 -25.16 1.20 -10.00
CA VAL A 33 -24.13 2.11 -10.52
C VAL A 33 -23.51 2.93 -9.39
N LEU A 34 -24.31 3.49 -8.48
CA LEU A 34 -23.82 4.25 -7.33
C LEU A 34 -23.04 3.35 -6.36
N ALA A 35 -23.56 2.15 -6.07
CA ALA A 35 -22.90 1.17 -5.24
C ALA A 35 -21.55 0.76 -5.85
N ALA A 36 -21.48 0.48 -7.15
CA ALA A 36 -20.24 0.16 -7.84
C ALA A 36 -19.26 1.36 -7.85
N ALA A 37 -19.77 2.57 -8.10
CA ALA A 37 -18.98 3.80 -8.09
C ALA A 37 -18.35 4.10 -6.73
N LEU A 38 -18.98 3.67 -5.63
CA LEU A 38 -18.42 3.80 -4.28
C LEU A 38 -17.57 2.59 -3.87
N LEU A 39 -18.00 1.39 -4.23
CA LEU A 39 -17.36 0.13 -3.85
C LEU A 39 -15.98 -0.01 -4.50
N ILE A 40 -15.88 0.27 -5.81
CA ILE A 40 -14.63 0.08 -6.56
C ILE A 40 -13.49 0.96 -5.97
N PRO A 41 -13.66 2.28 -5.77
CA PRO A 41 -12.63 3.11 -5.14
C PRO A 41 -12.34 2.72 -3.70
N THR A 42 -13.36 2.30 -2.94
CA THR A 42 -13.18 1.88 -1.55
C THR A 42 -12.34 0.61 -1.45
N LEU A 43 -12.63 -0.40 -2.28
CA LEU A 43 -11.82 -1.61 -2.36
C LEU A 43 -10.39 -1.29 -2.76
N TYR A 44 -10.21 -0.41 -3.74
CA TYR A 44 -8.90 0.03 -4.17
C TYR A 44 -8.12 0.72 -3.03
N LEU A 45 -8.78 1.56 -2.25
CA LEU A 45 -8.20 2.22 -1.08
C LEU A 45 -7.76 1.20 -0.04
N VAL A 46 -8.61 0.21 0.28
CA VAL A 46 -8.29 -0.84 1.26
C VAL A 46 -7.07 -1.66 0.82
N LEU A 47 -7.03 -2.09 -0.45
CA LEU A 47 -5.91 -2.86 -0.98
C LEU A 47 -4.61 -2.05 -0.97
N THR A 48 -4.66 -0.80 -1.43
CA THR A 48 -3.49 0.08 -1.47
C THR A 48 -2.97 0.36 -0.06
N LEU A 49 -3.88 0.63 0.88
CA LEU A 49 -3.51 0.88 2.27
C LEU A 49 -2.92 -0.37 2.94
N GLY A 50 -3.42 -1.56 2.59
CA GLY A 50 -2.84 -2.84 3.02
C GLY A 50 -1.37 -2.97 2.57
N ASN A 51 -1.07 -2.64 1.31
CA ASN A 51 0.31 -2.66 0.80
C ASN A 51 1.21 -1.64 1.51
N VAL A 52 0.69 -0.44 1.81
CA VAL A 52 1.44 0.58 2.59
C VAL A 52 1.77 0.05 3.98
N GLN A 53 0.81 -0.60 4.65
CA GLN A 53 1.02 -1.19 5.97
C GLN A 53 2.04 -2.33 5.93
N ALA A 54 1.94 -3.22 4.95
CA ALA A 54 2.90 -4.30 4.75
C ALA A 54 4.33 -3.76 4.56
N ALA A 55 4.51 -2.77 3.69
CA ALA A 55 5.81 -2.11 3.47
C ALA A 55 6.34 -1.41 4.73
N ALA A 56 5.47 -0.77 5.52
CA ALA A 56 5.88 -0.12 6.77
C ALA A 56 6.40 -1.12 7.82
N PHE A 57 5.71 -2.25 7.99
CA PHE A 57 6.13 -3.28 8.94
C PHE A 57 7.38 -4.03 8.47
N ALA A 58 7.47 -4.33 7.17
CA ALA A 58 8.67 -4.89 6.57
C ALA A 58 9.89 -3.97 6.80
N ALA A 59 9.73 -2.66 6.53
CA ALA A 59 10.81 -1.70 6.70
C ALA A 59 11.31 -1.61 8.15
N ASP A 60 10.40 -1.56 9.12
CA ASP A 60 10.75 -1.52 10.55
C ASP A 60 11.47 -2.79 11.01
N THR A 61 10.99 -3.96 10.55
CA THR A 61 11.60 -5.27 10.84
C THR A 61 13.02 -5.34 10.29
N ILE A 62 13.17 -5.05 8.99
CA ILE A 62 14.46 -5.06 8.31
C ILE A 62 15.43 -4.07 8.96
N ALA A 63 15.01 -2.84 9.28
CA ALA A 63 15.88 -1.84 9.87
C ALA A 63 16.45 -2.31 11.22
N ARG A 64 15.58 -2.86 12.09
CA ARG A 64 15.97 -3.37 13.40
C ARG A 64 16.92 -4.56 13.29
N ASP A 65 16.55 -5.53 12.47
CA ASP A 65 17.29 -6.78 12.39
C ASP A 65 18.60 -6.63 11.61
N ALA A 66 18.63 -5.84 10.53
CA ALA A 66 19.87 -5.53 9.81
C ALA A 66 20.89 -4.81 10.70
N ALA A 67 20.46 -3.80 11.48
CA ALA A 67 21.34 -3.11 12.42
C ALA A 67 21.84 -4.07 13.51
N ARG A 68 20.97 -4.93 14.04
CA ARG A 68 21.34 -5.92 15.06
C ARG A 68 22.31 -6.98 14.55
N ILE A 69 22.11 -7.50 13.33
CA ILE A 69 22.99 -8.49 12.71
C ILE A 69 24.41 -7.91 12.60
N HIS A 70 24.55 -6.71 12.06
CA HIS A 70 25.85 -6.04 11.92
C HIS A 70 26.46 -5.63 13.27
N ALA A 71 25.65 -5.31 14.27
CA ALA A 71 26.13 -5.04 15.62
C ALA A 71 26.58 -6.31 16.37
N THR A 72 26.28 -7.51 15.89
CA THR A 72 26.52 -8.78 16.63
C THR A 72 27.44 -9.76 15.94
N GLU A 73 27.44 -9.82 14.61
CA GLU A 73 28.34 -10.66 13.84
C GLU A 73 29.65 -9.90 13.59
N SER A 74 30.77 -10.47 14.08
CA SER A 74 32.10 -9.86 13.96
C SER A 74 32.72 -10.01 12.57
N ASP A 75 32.28 -11.00 11.80
CA ASP A 75 32.70 -11.20 10.42
C ASP A 75 31.79 -10.39 9.46
N PRO A 76 32.33 -9.36 8.79
CA PRO A 76 31.53 -8.45 7.97
C PRO A 76 30.86 -9.15 6.78
N ASP A 77 31.52 -10.14 6.17
CA ASP A 77 30.96 -10.86 5.02
C ASP A 77 29.79 -11.75 5.45
N ARG A 78 29.91 -12.40 6.62
CA ARG A 78 28.81 -13.16 7.22
C ARG A 78 27.66 -12.25 7.65
N ALA A 79 27.94 -11.07 8.19
CA ALA A 79 26.93 -10.10 8.59
C ALA A 79 26.11 -9.64 7.38
N ALA A 80 26.80 -9.24 6.30
CA ALA A 80 26.18 -8.81 5.05
C ALA A 80 25.32 -9.94 4.45
N SER A 81 25.89 -11.14 4.28
CA SER A 81 25.15 -12.29 3.72
C SER A 81 23.89 -12.64 4.52
N ARG A 82 23.97 -12.63 5.85
CA ARG A 82 22.83 -12.89 6.73
C ARG A 82 21.77 -11.79 6.65
N ALA A 83 22.18 -10.53 6.64
CA ALA A 83 21.28 -9.39 6.55
C ALA A 83 20.54 -9.37 5.19
N SER A 84 21.25 -9.60 4.08
CA SER A 84 20.63 -9.68 2.73
C SER A 84 19.64 -10.83 2.63
N ARG A 85 19.98 -12.02 3.14
CA ARG A 85 19.06 -13.16 3.14
C ARG A 85 17.84 -12.91 4.03
N HIS A 86 18.02 -12.29 5.20
CA HIS A 86 16.92 -11.94 6.08
C HIS A 86 15.98 -10.91 5.43
N MET A 87 16.54 -9.87 4.79
CA MET A 87 15.79 -8.90 3.99
C MET A 87 14.92 -9.57 2.94
N GLU A 88 15.49 -10.47 2.14
CA GLU A 88 14.76 -11.17 1.07
C GLU A 88 13.56 -11.95 1.63
N LEU A 89 13.75 -12.67 2.73
CA LEU A 89 12.67 -13.39 3.42
C LEU A 89 11.56 -12.46 3.92
N VAL A 90 11.93 -11.33 4.54
CA VAL A 90 10.92 -10.37 5.05
C VAL A 90 10.16 -9.71 3.90
N LEU A 91 10.82 -9.37 2.79
CA LEU A 91 10.14 -8.83 1.61
C LEU A 91 9.18 -9.87 1.01
N GLU A 92 9.61 -11.13 0.89
CA GLU A 92 8.78 -12.24 0.41
C GLU A 92 7.55 -12.47 1.29
N ASP A 93 7.73 -12.51 2.62
CA ASP A 93 6.64 -12.71 3.60
C ASP A 93 5.56 -11.62 3.50
N HIS A 94 5.96 -10.41 3.12
CA HIS A 94 5.06 -9.27 2.92
C HIS A 94 4.57 -9.10 1.47
N GLY A 95 4.93 -10.01 0.55
CA GLY A 95 4.53 -9.96 -0.86
C GLY A 95 5.09 -8.76 -1.61
N LEU A 96 6.28 -8.29 -1.21
CA LEU A 96 6.98 -7.15 -1.80
C LEU A 96 8.04 -7.61 -2.80
N PRO A 97 8.34 -6.81 -3.84
CA PRO A 97 9.37 -7.16 -4.80
C PRO A 97 10.75 -7.25 -4.14
N PRO A 98 11.60 -8.19 -4.56
CA PRO A 98 12.96 -8.29 -4.03
C PRO A 98 13.78 -7.07 -4.44
N GLY A 99 14.68 -6.63 -3.57
CA GLY A 99 15.57 -5.51 -3.83
C GLY A 99 16.45 -5.20 -2.63
N ASP A 100 17.55 -4.48 -2.89
CA ASP A 100 18.36 -3.91 -1.83
C ASP A 100 17.70 -2.60 -1.35
N VAL A 101 17.13 -2.66 -0.16
CA VAL A 101 16.33 -1.58 0.44
C VAL A 101 16.98 -1.01 1.69
N VAL A 102 18.16 -1.49 2.09
CA VAL A 102 18.88 -1.08 3.31
C VAL A 102 20.08 -0.21 2.96
N GLU A 103 20.21 0.90 3.66
CA GLU A 103 21.42 1.70 3.74
C GLU A 103 21.98 1.60 5.16
N LEU A 104 23.21 1.09 5.29
CA LEU A 104 23.88 0.88 6.58
C LEU A 104 24.92 1.97 6.84
N SER A 105 25.00 2.44 8.08
CA SER A 105 26.06 3.32 8.56
C SER A 105 26.56 2.85 9.93
N CYS A 106 27.89 2.79 10.09
CA CYS A 106 28.54 2.35 11.32
C CYS A 106 29.44 3.48 11.83
N SER A 107 29.43 3.72 13.14
CA SER A 107 30.33 4.72 13.74
C SER A 107 31.78 4.25 13.80
N GLU A 108 31.99 2.94 13.82
CA GLU A 108 33.30 2.28 13.90
C GLU A 108 33.41 1.20 12.81
N ASP A 109 34.63 0.83 12.45
CA ASP A 109 34.93 -0.24 11.50
C ASP A 109 35.95 -1.21 12.12
N PRO A 110 35.60 -2.48 12.36
CA PRO A 110 34.34 -3.17 11.99
C PRO A 110 33.09 -2.65 12.71
N CYS A 111 31.92 -2.75 12.08
CA CYS A 111 30.62 -2.33 12.64
C CYS A 111 30.31 -2.93 14.03
N ALA A 112 30.82 -4.13 14.30
CA ALA A 112 30.64 -4.85 15.57
C ALA A 112 31.62 -4.43 16.68
N THR A 113 32.34 -3.31 16.51
CA THR A 113 33.27 -2.76 17.51
C THR A 113 32.53 -2.28 18.76
N ALA A 114 33.01 -2.71 19.93
CA ALA A 114 32.43 -2.39 21.23
C ALA A 114 32.30 -0.88 21.46
N GLY A 115 31.14 -0.43 21.96
CA GLY A 115 30.85 1.00 22.17
C GLY A 115 30.49 1.77 20.89
N GLY A 116 30.55 1.14 19.71
CA GLY A 116 30.07 1.70 18.45
C GLY A 116 28.54 1.71 18.34
N VAL A 117 28.03 2.34 17.28
CA VAL A 117 26.61 2.39 16.92
C VAL A 117 26.45 1.99 15.46
N VAL A 118 25.53 1.06 15.21
CA VAL A 118 25.13 0.65 13.87
C VAL A 118 23.75 1.20 13.57
N THR A 119 23.60 1.92 12.46
CA THR A 119 22.32 2.48 12.01
C THR A 119 21.95 1.90 10.66
N ALA A 120 20.76 1.31 10.56
CA ALA A 120 20.17 0.86 9.31
C ALA A 120 19.00 1.77 8.94
N GLN A 121 18.99 2.25 7.71
CA GLN A 121 17.90 3.01 7.11
C GLN A 121 17.29 2.17 6.00
N VAL A 122 15.97 2.08 5.95
CA VAL A 122 15.23 1.25 5.00
C VAL A 122 14.27 2.11 4.22
N ARG A 123 14.19 1.88 2.91
CA ARG A 123 13.19 2.52 2.05
C ARG A 123 12.60 1.50 1.06
N ILE A 124 11.31 1.26 1.20
CA ILE A 124 10.56 0.27 0.42
C ILE A 124 9.55 1.00 -0.48
N PRO A 125 9.65 0.87 -1.81
CA PRO A 125 8.61 1.30 -2.74
C PRO A 125 7.32 0.48 -2.56
N VAL A 126 6.15 1.14 -2.52
CA VAL A 126 4.86 0.47 -2.30
C VAL A 126 4.21 0.10 -3.63
N PRO A 127 3.97 -1.21 -3.89
CA PRO A 127 3.34 -1.63 -5.14
C PRO A 127 1.87 -1.21 -5.18
N VAL A 128 1.43 -0.75 -6.35
CA VAL A 128 0.06 -0.27 -6.57
C VAL A 128 -0.80 -1.38 -7.21
N PRO A 129 -1.93 -1.79 -6.58
CA PRO A 129 -2.76 -2.87 -7.10
C PRO A 129 -3.22 -2.62 -8.55
N GLY A 130 -2.94 -3.57 -9.44
CA GLY A 130 -3.42 -3.55 -10.82
C GLY A 130 -2.74 -2.55 -11.77
N LEU A 131 -1.79 -1.72 -11.29
CA LEU A 131 -1.13 -0.69 -12.11
C LEU A 131 0.34 -0.98 -12.46
N GLY A 132 0.88 -2.13 -12.05
CA GLY A 132 2.28 -2.55 -12.35
C GLY A 132 2.69 -2.39 -13.82
N PRO A 133 1.89 -2.82 -14.82
CA PRO A 133 2.23 -2.65 -16.24
C PRO A 133 2.31 -1.20 -16.73
N ILE A 134 1.71 -0.25 -16.01
CA ILE A 134 1.62 1.17 -16.41
C ILE A 134 2.61 2.03 -15.62
N LEU A 135 2.75 1.77 -14.31
CA LEU A 135 3.55 2.58 -13.38
C LEU A 135 4.90 1.92 -13.01
N GLY A 136 5.12 0.66 -13.40
CA GLY A 136 6.23 -0.15 -12.91
C GLY A 136 5.93 -0.79 -11.54
N GLU A 137 6.86 -1.64 -11.08
CA GLU A 137 6.73 -2.45 -9.87
C GLU A 137 6.86 -1.64 -8.58
N THR A 138 7.45 -0.44 -8.63
CA THR A 138 7.83 0.34 -7.45
C THR A 138 6.78 1.35 -6.98
N GLY A 139 5.74 1.62 -7.78
CA GLY A 139 4.70 2.59 -7.42
C GLY A 139 5.23 4.03 -7.17
N PRO A 140 4.32 5.00 -6.92
CA PRO A 140 4.69 6.41 -6.78
C PRO A 140 5.08 6.82 -5.35
N VAL A 141 4.90 5.95 -4.36
CA VAL A 141 5.14 6.24 -2.94
C VAL A 141 6.08 5.19 -2.37
N ALA A 142 7.02 5.62 -1.52
CA ALA A 142 7.87 4.74 -0.74
C ALA A 142 7.69 5.02 0.76
N VAL A 143 7.76 3.96 1.56
CA VAL A 143 7.77 4.03 3.02
C VAL A 143 9.18 3.74 3.51
N GLY A 144 9.60 4.36 4.62
CA GLY A 144 10.90 4.07 5.19
C GLY A 144 10.87 3.97 6.71
N ALA A 145 11.89 3.32 7.25
CA ALA A 145 12.15 3.16 8.67
C ALA A 145 13.65 3.31 8.92
N ALA A 146 14.03 3.73 10.13
CA ALA A 146 15.43 3.79 10.52
C ALA A 146 15.59 3.29 11.95
N HIS A 147 16.64 2.53 12.20
CA HIS A 147 16.91 2.00 13.53
C HIS A 147 18.41 2.02 13.84
N ALA A 148 18.75 2.49 15.03
CA ALA A 148 20.11 2.52 15.55
C ALA A 148 20.26 1.52 16.70
N VAL A 149 21.33 0.73 16.67
CA VAL A 149 21.64 -0.29 17.67
C VAL A 149 23.05 -0.02 18.23
N PRO A 150 23.19 0.23 19.54
CA PRO A 150 24.50 0.31 20.16
C PRO A 150 25.13 -1.09 20.26
N VAL A 151 26.44 -1.16 20.04
CA VAL A 151 27.22 -2.37 20.25
C VAL A 151 27.61 -2.45 21.72
N ASP A 152 27.39 -3.62 22.34
CA ASP A 152 27.70 -3.83 23.76
C ASP A 152 29.18 -3.56 24.06
N GLN A 153 29.43 -2.61 24.96
CA GLN A 153 30.76 -2.21 25.42
C GLN A 153 31.49 -3.30 26.20
N PHE A 154 30.77 -4.32 26.71
CA PHE A 154 31.33 -5.43 27.47
C PHE A 154 31.35 -6.75 26.70
N ARG A 155 31.17 -6.71 25.37
CA ARG A 155 31.37 -7.89 24.53
C ARG A 155 32.79 -8.42 24.75
N ALA A 156 32.90 -9.69 25.15
CA ALA A 156 34.18 -10.37 25.23
C ALA A 156 34.61 -10.79 23.81
N ASP A 157 35.66 -10.17 23.30
CA ASP A 157 36.33 -10.57 22.06
C ASP A 157 37.10 -11.87 22.33
N LEU A 158 36.45 -13.02 22.11
CA LEU A 158 37.04 -14.36 22.23
C LEU A 158 37.58 -14.85 20.89
#